data_AF-A0A9D4QTI1-F1
#
_entry.id   AF-A0A9D4QTI1-F1
#
_cell.length_a   1.000
_cell.length_b   1.000
_cell.length_c   1.000
_cell.angle_alpha   90.00
_cell.angle_beta   90.00
_cell.angle_gamma   90.00
#
_symmetry.space_group_name_H-M   'P 1'
#
loop_
_entity.id
_entity.type
_entity.pdbx_description
1 polymer ?
#
loop_
_entity_poly.entity_id
_entity_poly.type
_entity_poly.pdbx_seq_one_letter_code
_entity_poly.pdbx_strand_id
1 'polypeptide(L)'
;MTSARSRVLSIYKKLHQTRKVVFNEDETALNIVRAKINDEFKKNKTVEDDLDIEKLIKAAQEIETELRTKVVQAKYDPKSGNY
;
A
#
# COMPACT_ATOMS: atom_id res chain seq x y z
N MET A 1 -22.30 -11.64 1.65
CA MET A 1 -21.75 -10.61 0.74
C MET A 1 -20.92 -9.63 1.56
N THR A 2 -19.63 -9.49 1.28
CA THR A 2 -18.77 -8.49 1.94
C THR A 2 -19.12 -7.11 1.42
N SER A 3 -19.59 -6.21 2.29
CA SER A 3 -19.90 -4.81 1.95
C SER A 3 -18.68 -4.11 1.31
N ALA A 4 -18.92 -3.15 0.41
CA ALA A 4 -17.88 -2.30 -0.19
C ALA A 4 -16.94 -1.71 0.87
N ARG A 5 -17.48 -1.29 2.02
CA ARG A 5 -16.70 -0.82 3.18
C ARG A 5 -15.67 -1.84 3.68
N SER A 6 -16.05 -3.12 3.75
CA SER A 6 -15.14 -4.19 4.18
C SER A 6 -13.99 -4.38 3.19
N ARG A 7 -14.28 -4.28 1.89
CA ARG A 7 -13.27 -4.38 0.83
C ARG A 7 -12.30 -3.20 0.87
N VAL A 8 -12.80 -1.98 1.04
CA VAL A 8 -11.98 -0.76 1.21
C VAL A 8 -11.04 -0.90 2.41
N LEU A 9 -11.56 -1.32 3.57
CA LEU A 9 -10.74 -1.50 4.78
C LEU A 9 -9.71 -2.63 4.62
N SER A 10 -10.06 -3.69 3.90
CA SER A 10 -9.15 -4.80 3.61
C SER A 10 -7.96 -4.33 2.77
N ILE A 11 -8.22 -3.60 1.68
CA ILE A 11 -7.13 -3.10 0.82
C ILE A 11 -6.29 -2.03 1.52
N TYR A 12 -6.92 -1.15 2.32
CA TYR A 12 -6.22 -0.18 3.16
C TYR A 12 -5.24 -0.85 4.12
N LYS A 13 -5.69 -1.92 4.80
CA LYS A 13 -4.83 -2.72 5.69
C LYS A 13 -3.69 -3.37 4.92
N LYS A 14 -3.97 -3.96 3.75
CA LYS A 14 -2.95 -4.60 2.90
C LYS A 14 -1.86 -3.61 2.49
N LEU A 15 -2.20 -2.44 1.97
CA LEU A 15 -1.22 -1.41 1.59
C LEU A 15 -0.30 -1.02 2.75
N HIS A 16 -0.86 -0.86 3.96
CA HIS A 16 -0.06 -0.57 5.15
C HIS A 16 0.83 -1.73 5.61
N GLN A 17 0.47 -2.98 5.29
CA GLN A 17 1.34 -4.13 5.52
C GLN A 17 2.44 -4.19 4.47
N THR A 18 2.08 -4.04 3.19
CA THR A 18 3.02 -4.07 2.06
C THR A 18 4.11 -3.01 2.19
N ARG A 19 3.78 -1.77 2.59
CA ARG A 19 4.80 -0.73 2.81
C ARG A 19 5.83 -1.12 3.88
N LYS A 20 5.42 -1.84 4.93
CA LYS A 20 6.33 -2.25 6.01
C LYS A 20 7.30 -3.32 5.56
N VAL A 21 6.87 -4.18 4.64
CA VAL A 21 7.70 -5.22 4.05
C VAL A 21 8.67 -4.62 3.02
N VAL A 22 8.15 -3.75 2.15
CA VAL A 22 8.90 -3.18 1.03
C VAL A 22 9.94 -2.15 1.48
N PHE A 23 9.57 -1.27 2.43
CA PHE A 23 10.44 -0.21 2.96
C PHE A 23 10.94 -0.54 4.36
N ASN A 24 11.27 -1.81 4.60
CA ASN A 24 11.69 -2.25 5.92
C ASN A 24 12.94 -1.47 6.36
N GLU A 25 12.97 -1.00 7.61
CA GLU A 25 14.04 -0.19 8.21
C GLU A 25 14.28 1.20 7.56
N ASP A 26 13.50 1.58 6.54
CA ASP A 26 13.53 2.93 5.96
C ASP A 26 12.42 3.79 6.59
N GLU A 27 12.70 4.38 7.76
CA GLU A 27 11.71 5.19 8.49
C GLU A 27 11.18 6.38 7.67
N THR A 28 12.03 6.98 6.85
CA THR A 28 11.65 8.12 6.00
C THR A 28 10.65 7.68 4.94
N ALA A 29 10.95 6.63 4.17
CA ALA A 29 10.03 6.11 3.16
C ALA A 29 8.76 5.56 3.81
N LEU A 30 8.86 4.86 4.95
CA LEU A 30 7.71 4.38 5.69
C LEU A 30 6.75 5.52 6.06
N ASN A 31 7.27 6.64 6.57
CA ASN A 31 6.44 7.79 6.97
C ASN A 31 5.82 8.51 5.77
N ILE A 32 6.58 8.73 4.70
CA ILE A 32 6.07 9.36 3.47
C ILE A 32 4.95 8.51 2.86
N VAL A 33 5.19 7.21 2.70
CA VAL A 33 4.19 6.29 2.13
C VAL A 33 2.97 6.17 3.04
N ARG A 34 3.15 6.24 4.37
CA ARG A 34 2.02 6.32 5.32
C ARG A 34 1.12 7.51 5.03
N ALA A 35 1.72 8.69 4.95
CA ALA A 35 1.00 9.94 4.74
C ALA A 35 0.25 9.89 3.41
N LYS A 36 0.94 9.45 2.34
CA LYS A 36 0.34 9.32 1.01
C LYS A 36 -0.87 8.38 0.98
N ILE A 37 -0.77 7.20 1.60
CA ILE A 37 -1.92 6.27 1.72
C ILE A 37 -3.08 6.94 2.46
N ASN A 38 -2.81 7.59 3.60
CA ASN A 38 -3.86 8.24 4.38
C ASN A 38 -4.55 9.37 3.61
N ASP A 39 -3.78 10.18 2.89
CA ASP A 39 -4.30 11.33 2.17
C ASP A 39 -5.17 10.92 0.98
N GLU A 40 -4.77 9.90 0.21
CA GLU A 40 -5.58 9.40 -0.90
C GLU A 40 -6.90 8.78 -0.41
N PHE A 41 -6.88 8.03 0.70
CA PHE A 41 -8.12 7.46 1.26
C PHE A 41 -9.03 8.54 1.88
N LYS A 42 -8.45 9.59 2.48
CA LYS A 42 -9.22 10.75 2.97
C LYS A 42 -9.84 11.53 1.82
N LYS A 43 -9.08 11.77 0.74
CA LYS A 43 -9.54 12.50 -0.45
C LYS A 43 -10.75 11.81 -1.10
N ASN A 44 -10.77 10.49 -1.13
CA ASN A 44 -11.85 9.70 -1.72
C ASN A 44 -12.95 9.27 -0.72
N LYS A 45 -12.93 9.79 0.52
CA LYS A 45 -13.88 9.38 1.58
C LYS A 45 -15.33 9.73 1.26
N THR A 46 -15.57 10.77 0.46
CA THR A 46 -16.90 11.27 0.08
C THR A 46 -17.43 10.66 -1.22
N VAL A 47 -16.72 9.69 -1.80
CA VAL A 47 -17.20 8.98 -2.99
C VAL A 47 -18.31 8.02 -2.56
N GLU A 48 -19.51 8.21 -3.12
CA GLU A 48 -20.70 7.40 -2.81
C GLU A 48 -21.10 6.47 -3.96
N ASP A 49 -20.56 6.69 -5.17
CA ASP A 49 -20.82 5.85 -6.34
C ASP A 49 -20.09 4.50 -6.23
N ASP A 50 -20.86 3.41 -6.30
CA ASP A 50 -20.34 2.05 -6.14
C ASP A 50 -19.34 1.68 -7.26
N LEU A 51 -19.53 2.16 -8.49
CA LEU A 51 -18.62 1.87 -9.60
C LEU A 51 -17.27 2.56 -9.39
N ASP A 52 -17.28 3.79 -8.89
CA ASP A 52 -16.07 4.54 -8.59
C ASP A 52 -15.33 3.97 -7.37
N ILE A 53 -16.05 3.51 -6.34
CA ILE A 53 -15.45 2.78 -5.21
C ILE A 53 -14.73 1.52 -5.72
N GLU A 54 -15.36 0.74 -6.60
CA GLU A 54 -14.76 -0.46 -7.16
C GLU A 54 -13.51 -0.16 -8.01
N LYS A 55 -13.53 0.90 -8.83
CA LYS A 55 -12.35 1.34 -9.58
C LYS A 55 -11.20 1.71 -8.65
N LEU A 56 -11.48 2.45 -7.57
CA LEU A 56 -10.48 2.85 -6.59
C LEU A 56 -9.90 1.64 -5.83
N ILE A 57 -10.73 0.67 -5.46
CA ILE A 57 -10.27 -0.58 -4.85
C ILE A 57 -9.34 -1.33 -5.81
N LYS A 58 -9.70 -1.43 -7.08
CA LYS A 58 -8.89 -2.12 -8.09
C LYS A 58 -7.54 -1.42 -8.30
N ALA A 59 -7.54 -0.10 -8.44
CA ALA A 59 -6.31 0.68 -8.54
C ALA A 59 -5.39 0.46 -7.32
N ALA A 60 -5.96 0.45 -6.10
CA ALA A 60 -5.21 0.17 -4.88
C ALA A 60 -4.62 -1.26 -4.84
N GLN A 61 -5.32 -2.25 -5.41
CA GLN A 61 -4.82 -3.63 -5.54
C GLN A 61 -3.67 -3.74 -6.55
N GLU A 62 -3.75 -3.01 -7.66
CA GLU A 62 -2.68 -2.96 -8.66
C GLU A 62 -1.42 -2.32 -8.07
N ILE A 63 -1.56 -1.20 -7.35
CA ILE A 63 -0.45 -0.54 -6.63
C ILE A 63 0.16 -1.47 -5.57
N GLU A 64 -0.66 -2.18 -4.79
CA GLU A 64 -0.16 -3.16 -3.80
C GLU A 64 0.69 -4.25 -4.46
N THR A 65 0.20 -4.78 -5.58
CA THR A 65 0.89 -5.84 -6.33
C THR A 65 2.18 -5.30 -6.94
N GLU A 66 2.15 -4.10 -7.50
CA GLU A 66 3.32 -3.44 -8.08
C GLU A 66 4.41 -3.19 -7.03
N LEU A 67 4.05 -2.64 -5.86
CA LEU A 67 4.99 -2.42 -4.76
C LEU A 67 5.63 -3.73 -4.31
N ARG A 68 4.86 -4.81 -4.21
CA ARG A 68 5.39 -6.11 -3.76
C ARG A 68 6.28 -6.80 -4.80
N THR A 69 6.04 -6.58 -6.09
CA THR A 69 6.71 -7.31 -7.17
C THR A 69 7.87 -6.55 -7.79
N LYS A 70 7.77 -5.22 -7.88
CA LYS A 70 8.76 -4.39 -8.58
C LYS A 70 9.74 -3.69 -7.65
N VAL A 71 9.41 -3.54 -6.37
CA VAL A 71 10.34 -2.94 -5.41
C VAL A 71 11.16 -4.03 -4.74
N VAL A 72 12.47 -3.98 -4.98
CA VAL A 72 13.44 -4.89 -4.37
C VAL A 72 14.19 -4.13 -3.27
N GLN A 73 14.27 -4.72 -2.09
CA GLN A 73 15.09 -4.18 -1.01
C GLN A 73 16.51 -4.77 -1.09
N ALA A 74 17.48 -3.93 -1.42
CA ALA A 74 18.89 -4.29 -1.25
C ALA A 74 19.23 -4.30 0.25
N LYS A 75 19.84 -5.39 0.73
CA LYS A 75 20.24 -5.56 2.12
C LYS A 75 21.70 -5.96 2.16
N TYR A 76 22.52 -5.08 2.71
CA TYR A 76 23.93 -5.38 2.91
C TYR A 76 24.10 -6.60 3.81
N ASP A 77 24.73 -7.65 3.29
CA ASP A 77 25.13 -8.83 4.05
C ASP A 77 26.58 -8.70 4.50
N PRO A 78 26.84 -8.44 5.80
CA PRO A 78 28.19 -8.23 6.32
C PRO A 78 29.07 -9.50 6.26
N LYS A 79 28.50 -10.69 6.04
CA LYS A 79 29.26 -11.94 5.92
C LYS A 79 29.80 -12.17 4.51
N SER A 80 29.08 -11.72 3.48
CA SER A 80 29.45 -11.90 2.07
C SER A 80 29.99 -10.63 1.41
N GLY A 81 29.76 -9.46 1.99
CA GLY A 81 30.21 -8.15 1.47
C GLY A 81 29.36 -7.62 0.30
N ASN A 82 28.22 -8.24 0.03
CA ASN A 82 27.29 -7.89 -1.06
C ASN A 82 26.01 -7.22 -0.55
N TYR A 83 25.23 -6.65 -1.47
CA TYR A 83 23.95 -5.96 -1.21
C TYR A 83 22.74 -6.74 -1.71
#